data_AF-A0AAE0YUS2-F1
#
_entry.id   AF-A0AAE0YUS2-F1
#
_cell.length_a   1.000
_cell.length_b   1.000
_cell.length_c   1.000
_cell.angle_alpha   90.00
_cell.angle_beta   90.00
_cell.angle_gamma   90.00
#
_symmetry.space_group_name_H-M   'P 1'
#
loop_
_entity.id
_entity.type
_entity.pdbx_description
1 polymer ?
#
loop_
_entity_poly.entity_id
_entity_poly.type
_entity_poly.pdbx_seq_one_letter_code
_entity_poly.pdbx_strand_id
1 'polypeptide(L)'
;MRVGNDGQFQQWLLRIGNGTEEVHNDIGEMAIQIPTELCQPDTEALITLVYNDFNESYTKEEYLSQRAILTTTHENVDHINDKMIQKLTSATEHTYNSADSIARGDADQNLYPTEFLNNQNPTGLLPHQLKKN
;
A
#
# COMPACT_ATOMS: atom_id res chain seq x y z
N MET A 1 11.89 11.46 -6.93
CA MET A 1 11.90 12.34 -8.11
C MET A 1 13.09 11.94 -8.97
N ARG A 2 12.90 11.44 -10.20
CA ARG A 2 14.04 11.07 -11.07
C ARG A 2 14.80 12.34 -11.42
N VAL A 3 15.99 12.52 -10.84
CA VAL A 3 16.83 13.69 -11.06
C VAL A 3 17.56 13.52 -12.39
N GLY A 4 17.12 14.27 -13.40
CA GLY A 4 18.05 14.99 -14.29
C GLY A 4 18.53 14.37 -15.60
N ASN A 5 18.18 13.13 -16.00
CA ASN A 5 18.78 12.57 -17.24
C ASN A 5 17.88 11.70 -18.14
N ASP A 6 16.57 11.71 -17.93
CA ASP A 6 15.63 10.98 -18.78
C ASP A 6 14.92 11.94 -19.75
N GLY A 7 15.59 12.24 -20.86
CA GLY A 7 15.09 13.19 -21.87
C GLY A 7 13.77 12.75 -22.52
N GLN A 8 13.51 11.45 -22.58
CA GLN A 8 12.23 10.91 -23.08
C GLN A 8 11.09 11.18 -22.09
N PHE A 9 11.30 10.91 -20.80
CA PHE A 9 10.32 11.22 -19.75
C PHE A 9 10.01 12.72 -19.66
N GLN A 10 11.04 13.57 -19.77
CA GLN A 10 10.85 15.02 -19.76
C GLN A 10 10.02 15.50 -20.96
N GLN A 11 10.30 14.99 -22.16
CA GLN A 11 9.51 15.31 -23.35
C GLN A 11 8.07 14.82 -23.22
N TRP A 12 7.84 13.62 -22.67
CA TRP A 12 6.50 13.11 -22.39
C TRP A 12 5.73 14.01 -21.42
N LEU A 13 6.34 14.41 -20.29
CA LEU A 13 5.73 15.36 -19.36
C LEU A 13 5.42 16.72 -20.02
N LEU A 14 6.31 17.22 -20.89
CA LEU A 14 6.07 18.47 -21.63
C LEU A 14 4.90 18.35 -22.61
N ARG A 15 4.76 17.23 -23.33
CA ARG A 15 3.63 17.01 -24.24
C ARG A 15 2.30 16.95 -23.49
N ILE A 16 2.27 16.34 -22.30
CA ILE A 16 1.10 16.37 -21.41
C ILE A 16 0.79 17.80 -20.98
N GLY A 17 1.78 18.54 -20.47
CA GLY A 17 1.59 19.92 -20.00
C GLY A 17 1.15 20.90 -21.09
N ASN A 18 1.57 20.66 -22.33
CA ASN A 18 1.16 21.44 -23.50
C ASN A 18 -0.16 20.97 -24.13
N GLY A 19 -0.76 19.88 -23.65
CA GLY A 19 -1.96 19.29 -24.24
C GLY A 19 -1.76 18.71 -25.63
N THR A 20 -0.53 18.34 -25.99
CA THR A 20 -0.16 17.76 -27.29
C THR A 20 0.03 16.24 -27.23
N GLU A 21 -0.10 15.63 -26.05
CA GLU A 21 -0.05 14.17 -25.90
C GLU A 21 -1.31 13.52 -26.49
N GLU A 22 -1.15 12.33 -27.05
CA GLU A 22 -2.26 11.55 -27.57
C GLU A 22 -3.23 11.15 -26.44
N VAL A 23 -4.52 11.36 -26.71
CA VAL A 23 -5.60 11.02 -25.78
C VAL A 23 -6.36 9.82 -26.33
N HIS A 24 -6.50 8.81 -25.48
CA HIS A 24 -7.17 7.56 -25.79
C HIS A 24 -8.59 7.57 -25.21
N ASN A 25 -9.51 8.27 -25.89
CA ASN A 25 -10.90 8.42 -25.42
C ASN A 25 -11.72 7.12 -25.45
N ASP A 26 -11.20 6.05 -26.06
CA ASP A 26 -11.77 4.71 -26.07
C ASP A 26 -11.67 4.00 -24.72
N ILE A 27 -10.69 4.34 -23.89
CA ILE A 27 -10.47 3.76 -22.55
C ILE A 27 -10.91 4.69 -21.40
N GLY A 28 -11.11 5.98 -21.67
CA GLY A 28 -11.59 6.95 -20.69
C GLY A 28 -11.48 8.39 -21.19
N GLU A 29 -12.30 9.28 -20.64
CA GLU A 29 -12.23 10.72 -20.97
C GLU A 29 -10.85 11.27 -20.61
N MET A 30 -10.16 11.87 -21.59
CA MET A 30 -8.82 12.43 -21.42
C MET A 30 -7.76 11.43 -20.93
N ALA A 31 -7.94 10.13 -21.20
CA ALA A 31 -6.97 9.13 -20.80
C ALA A 31 -5.67 9.27 -21.61
N ILE A 32 -4.54 9.23 -20.90
CA ILE A 32 -3.20 9.26 -21.47
C ILE A 32 -2.51 7.92 -21.21
N GLN A 33 -1.68 7.48 -22.14
CA GLN A 33 -0.88 6.27 -21.93
C GLN A 33 0.34 6.59 -21.05
N ILE A 34 0.49 5.84 -19.96
CA ILE A 34 1.70 5.90 -19.13
C ILE A 34 2.79 5.08 -19.83
N PRO A 35 4.00 5.65 -20.02
CA PRO A 35 5.13 4.93 -20.60
C PRO A 35 5.43 3.64 -19.84
N THR A 36 5.60 2.54 -20.58
CA THR A 36 5.74 1.19 -20.01
C THR A 36 6.94 1.05 -19.08
N GLU A 37 8.01 1.81 -19.32
CA GLU A 37 9.22 1.89 -18.49
C GLU A 37 8.99 2.53 -17.11
N LEU A 38 7.84 3.16 -16.89
CA LEU A 38 7.40 3.67 -15.59
C LEU A 38 6.49 2.67 -14.87
N CYS A 39 6.00 1.66 -15.58
CA CYS A 39 5.08 0.67 -15.05
C CYS A 39 5.83 -0.58 -14.62
N GLN A 40 5.61 -1.02 -13.39
CA GLN A 40 6.04 -2.33 -12.91
C GLN A 40 4.79 -3.13 -12.51
N PRO A 41 4.34 -4.10 -13.32
CA PRO A 41 3.14 -4.87 -13.03
C PRO A 41 3.32 -5.85 -11.86
N ASP A 42 4.56 -6.26 -11.56
CA ASP A 42 4.83 -7.20 -10.49
C ASP A 42 5.04 -6.47 -9.16
N THR A 43 4.17 -6.74 -8.18
CA THR A 43 4.23 -6.13 -6.84
C THR A 43 5.54 -6.47 -6.11
N GLU A 44 6.08 -7.67 -6.28
CA GLU A 44 7.31 -8.09 -5.63
C GLU A 44 8.53 -7.37 -6.19
N ALA A 45 8.57 -7.22 -7.51
CA ALA A 45 9.58 -6.43 -8.21
C ALA A 45 9.49 -4.95 -7.83
N LEU A 46 8.28 -4.40 -7.66
CA LEU A 46 8.07 -3.02 -7.19
C LEU A 46 8.55 -2.84 -5.75
N ILE A 47 8.22 -3.78 -4.85
CA ILE A 47 8.71 -3.79 -3.47
C ILE A 47 10.23 -3.83 -3.46
N THR A 48 10.85 -4.70 -4.25
CA THR A 48 12.31 -4.82 -4.33
C THR A 48 12.96 -3.56 -4.93
N LEU A 49 12.30 -2.92 -5.88
CA LEU A 49 12.78 -1.66 -6.47
C LEU A 49 12.84 -0.53 -5.44
N VAL A 50 11.82 -0.43 -4.57
CA VAL A 50 11.75 0.62 -3.54
C VAL A 50 12.61 0.24 -2.32
N TYR A 51 12.54 -1.02 -1.88
CA TYR A 51 13.18 -1.57 -0.69
C TYR A 51 14.22 -2.65 -1.05
N ASN A 52 15.24 -2.25 -1.82
CA ASN A 52 16.29 -3.12 -2.34
C ASN A 52 17.09 -3.93 -1.27
N ASP A 53 17.49 -3.27 -0.19
CA ASP A 53 18.33 -3.83 0.88
C ASP A 53 17.56 -3.92 2.22
N PHE A 54 16.26 -4.27 2.15
CA PHE A 54 15.36 -4.18 3.28
C PHE A 54 15.85 -4.94 4.52
N ASN A 55 16.28 -6.19 4.36
CA ASN A 55 16.71 -7.04 5.47
C ASN A 55 17.93 -6.49 6.23
N GLU A 56 18.79 -5.73 5.57
CA GLU A 56 20.00 -5.14 6.18
C GLU A 56 19.79 -3.71 6.68
N SER A 57 18.77 -3.02 6.15
CA SER A 57 18.60 -1.58 6.36
C SER A 57 17.29 -1.18 7.05
N TYR A 58 16.39 -2.13 7.35
CA TYR A 58 15.11 -1.83 8.02
C TYR A 58 15.26 -1.18 9.39
N THR A 59 16.39 -1.38 10.08
CA THR A 59 16.69 -0.74 11.38
C THR A 59 17.18 0.69 11.26
N LYS A 60 17.50 1.16 10.05
CA LYS A 60 18.00 2.51 9.79
C LYS A 60 16.82 3.44 9.50
N GLU A 61 16.60 4.42 10.38
CA GLU A 61 15.52 5.40 10.24
C GLU A 61 15.59 6.17 8.91
N GLU A 62 16.80 6.59 8.50
CA GLU A 62 17.00 7.29 7.24
C GLU A 62 16.63 6.45 6.00
N TYR A 63 16.82 5.13 6.08
CA TYR A 63 16.45 4.23 4.99
C TYR A 63 14.93 4.17 4.80
N LEU A 64 14.18 4.02 5.90
CA LEU A 64 12.72 3.91 5.87
C LEU A 64 12.05 5.25 5.58
N SER A 65 12.54 6.35 6.15
CA SER A 65 11.92 7.68 6.00
C SER A 65 11.98 8.23 4.57
N GLN A 66 12.94 7.78 3.75
CA GLN A 66 13.10 8.22 2.37
C GLN A 66 12.30 7.40 1.35
N ARG A 67 11.53 6.40 1.80
CA ARG A 67 10.88 5.40 0.93
C ARG A 67 9.42 5.21 1.33
N ALA A 68 8.53 5.22 0.33
CA ALA A 68 7.12 4.90 0.52
C ALA A 68 6.56 4.27 -0.76
N ILE A 69 5.67 3.29 -0.59
CA ILE A 69 4.80 2.79 -1.66
C ILE A 69 3.40 3.32 -1.36
N LEU A 70 2.86 4.08 -2.30
CA LEU A 70 1.51 4.64 -2.20
C LEU A 70 0.57 3.82 -3.08
N THR A 71 -0.58 3.44 -2.55
CA THR A 71 -1.63 2.72 -3.27
C THR A 71 -2.94 3.51 -3.21
N THR A 72 -3.88 3.18 -4.09
CA THR A 72 -5.19 3.82 -4.16
C THR A 72 -6.20 3.25 -3.16
N THR A 73 -5.99 2.03 -2.67
CA THR A 73 -6.93 1.31 -1.78
C THR A 73 -6.21 0.77 -0.54
N HIS A 74 -6.95 0.70 0.58
CA HIS A 74 -6.45 0.15 1.84
C HIS A 74 -6.10 -1.34 1.72
N GLU A 75 -6.91 -2.12 1.01
CA GLU A 75 -6.63 -3.55 0.76
C GLU A 75 -5.25 -3.76 0.11
N ASN A 76 -4.88 -2.91 -0.84
CA ASN A 76 -3.55 -2.97 -1.47
C ASN A 76 -2.44 -2.53 -0.49
N VAL A 77 -2.71 -1.60 0.43
CA VAL A 77 -1.77 -1.24 1.50
C VAL A 77 -1.53 -2.46 2.40
N ASP A 78 -2.60 -3.11 2.86
CA ASP A 78 -2.54 -4.25 3.77
C ASP A 78 -1.74 -5.40 3.15
N HIS A 79 -2.03 -5.74 1.88
CA HIS A 79 -1.30 -6.78 1.15
C HIS A 79 0.20 -6.50 1.03
N ILE A 80 0.59 -5.25 0.73
CA ILE A 80 2.01 -4.88 0.62
C ILE A 80 2.68 -4.87 1.99
N ASN A 81 2.00 -4.36 3.03
CA ASN A 81 2.51 -4.33 4.39
C ASN A 81 2.74 -5.75 4.93
N ASP A 82 1.79 -6.66 4.72
CA ASP A 82 1.92 -8.06 5.12
C ASP A 82 3.12 -8.73 4.46
N LYS A 83 3.34 -8.49 3.15
CA LYS A 83 4.54 -8.97 2.44
C LYS A 83 5.83 -8.42 3.04
N MET A 84 5.86 -7.14 3.41
CA MET A 84 7.03 -6.52 4.03
C MET A 84 7.32 -7.10 5.42
N ILE A 85 6.29 -7.36 6.22
CA ILE A 85 6.42 -8.01 7.54
C ILE A 85 6.97 -9.43 7.37
N GLN A 86 6.48 -10.20 6.40
CA GLN A 86 6.98 -11.56 6.11
C GLN A 86 8.48 -11.59 5.73
N LYS A 87 9.02 -10.52 5.14
CA LYS A 87 10.44 -10.42 4.79
C LYS A 87 11.35 -10.24 6.01
N LEU A 88 10.82 -9.74 7.13
CA LEU A 88 11.55 -9.60 8.39
C LEU A 88 11.72 -10.97 9.08
N THR A 89 12.49 -11.87 8.47
CA THR A 89 12.74 -13.24 8.94
C THR A 89 13.44 -13.33 10.30
N SER A 90 13.96 -12.23 10.82
CA SER A 90 14.74 -12.17 12.07
C SER A 90 13.93 -11.82 13.31
N ALA A 91 12.65 -11.44 13.15
CA ALA A 91 11.78 -11.04 14.24
C ALA A 91 10.70 -12.09 14.50
N THR A 92 10.37 -12.33 15.76
CA THR A 92 9.25 -13.19 16.13
C THR A 92 7.94 -12.46 15.83
N GLU A 93 7.15 -13.00 14.91
CA GLU A 93 5.81 -12.47 14.63
C GLU A 93 4.91 -12.66 15.87
N HIS A 94 4.37 -11.55 16.36
CA HIS A 94 3.37 -11.51 17.41
C HIS A 94 2.03 -11.06 16.79
N THR A 95 1.00 -11.88 16.96
CA THR A 95 -0.37 -11.50 16.61
C THR A 95 -1.07 -10.99 17.86
N TYR A 96 -1.51 -9.74 17.81
CA TYR A 96 -2.35 -9.12 18.83
C TYR A 96 -3.81 -9.15 18.35
N ASN A 97 -4.68 -9.84 19.08
CA ASN A 97 -6.11 -9.86 18.80
C ASN A 97 -6.81 -8.79 19.64
N SER A 98 -7.74 -8.03 19.04
CA SER A 98 -8.61 -7.13 19.79
C SER A 98 -9.53 -7.93 20.71
N ALA A 99 -9.94 -7.29 21.81
CA ALA A 99 -10.90 -7.83 22.76
C ALA A 99 -12.22 -7.08 22.61
N ASP A 100 -12.95 -7.40 21.54
CA ASP A 100 -14.20 -6.72 21.19
C ASP A 100 -15.38 -7.32 21.98
N SER A 101 -16.19 -6.45 22.57
CA SER A 101 -17.41 -6.84 23.30
C SER A 101 -18.46 -5.76 23.24
N ILE A 102 -19.72 -6.17 23.32
CA ILE A 102 -20.88 -5.27 23.38
C ILE A 102 -21.01 -4.75 24.81
N ALA A 103 -21.44 -3.49 24.97
CA ALA A 103 -21.70 -2.90 26.26
C ALA A 103 -22.70 -3.76 27.07
N ARG A 104 -22.42 -3.95 28.36
CA ARG A 104 -23.31 -4.69 29.25
C ARG A 104 -24.59 -3.88 29.50
N GLY A 105 -25.73 -4.36 28.99
CA GLY A 105 -27.03 -3.73 29.20
C GLY A 105 -27.88 -3.56 27.93
N ASP A 106 -27.31 -3.75 26.74
CA ASP A 106 -28.10 -3.72 25.50
C ASP A 106 -28.88 -5.03 25.33
N ALA A 107 -30.17 -4.91 24.98
CA ALA A 107 -31.06 -6.04 24.70
C ALA A 107 -30.57 -6.91 23.52
N ASP A 108 -29.62 -6.38 22.75
CA ASP A 108 -29.15 -6.89 21.47
C ASP A 108 -27.82 -7.66 21.58
N GLN A 109 -27.40 -8.07 22.78
CA GLN A 109 -26.16 -8.81 23.01
C GLN A 109 -26.00 -10.10 22.20
N ASN A 110 -27.13 -10.70 21.78
CA ASN A 110 -27.14 -11.90 20.95
C ASN A 110 -27.21 -11.61 19.44
N LEU A 111 -27.38 -10.34 19.02
CA LEU A 111 -27.52 -9.97 17.60
C LEU A 111 -26.18 -9.81 16.90
N TYR A 112 -25.09 -9.56 17.64
CA TYR A 112 -23.75 -9.38 17.09
C TYR A 112 -22.77 -10.37 17.72
N PRO A 113 -22.61 -11.57 17.12
CA PRO A 113 -21.66 -12.55 17.62
C PRO A 113 -20.22 -12.01 17.49
N THR A 114 -19.31 -12.52 18.31
CA THR A 114 -17.90 -12.06 18.34
C THR A 114 -17.23 -12.23 16.98
N GLU A 115 -17.58 -13.27 16.22
CA GLU A 115 -17.10 -13.50 14.85
C GLU A 115 -17.49 -12.39 13.89
N PHE A 116 -18.68 -11.79 14.07
CA PHE A 116 -19.10 -10.64 13.27
C PHE A 116 -18.29 -9.39 13.62
N LEU A 117 -18.03 -9.16 14.91
CA LEU A 117 -17.23 -8.04 15.40
C LEU A 117 -15.77 -8.13 14.92
N ASN A 118 -15.18 -9.32 15.01
CA ASN A 118 -13.80 -9.57 14.61
C ASN A 118 -13.54 -9.37 13.11
N ASN A 119 -14.59 -9.36 12.29
CA ASN A 119 -14.50 -9.12 10.84
C ASN A 119 -14.76 -7.66 10.46
N GLN A 120 -15.07 -6.78 11.43
CA GLN A 120 -15.26 -5.37 11.13
C GLN A 120 -13.89 -4.70 10.91
N ASN A 121 -13.76 -3.97 9.81
CA ASN A 121 -12.58 -3.14 9.52
C ASN A 121 -12.98 -1.69 9.13
N PRO A 122 -13.66 -0.96 10.03
CA PRO A 122 -14.12 0.40 9.75
C PRO A 122 -12.94 1.38 9.72
N THR A 123 -13.03 2.38 8.85
CA THR A 123 -11.98 3.40 8.70
C THR A 123 -11.74 4.14 10.02
N GLY A 124 -10.47 4.18 10.45
CA GLY A 124 -10.04 4.88 11.67
C GLY A 124 -9.96 4.01 12.93
N LEU A 125 -10.33 2.72 12.85
CA LEU A 125 -10.07 1.74 13.90
C LEU A 125 -9.03 0.72 13.43
N LEU A 126 -8.31 0.13 14.40
CA LEU A 126 -7.37 -0.95 14.12
C LEU A 126 -8.16 -2.23 13.77
N PRO A 127 -7.64 -3.07 12.86
CA PRO A 127 -8.24 -4.37 12.59
C PRO A 127 -8.18 -5.27 13.82
N HIS A 128 -9.09 -6.25 13.87
CA HIS A 128 -9.12 -7.25 14.96
C HIS A 128 -7.77 -7.94 15.16
N GLN A 129 -7.10 -8.30 14.06
CA GLN A 129 -5.78 -8.91 14.09
C GLN A 129 -4.72 -7.90 13.69
N LEU A 130 -3.82 -7.59 14.62
CA LEU A 130 -2.66 -6.77 14.36
C LEU A 130 -1.40 -7.62 14.46
N LYS A 131 -0.72 -7.82 13.33
CA LYS A 131 0.58 -8.50 13.28
C LYS A 131 1.70 -7.49 13.48
N LYS A 132 2.62 -7.80 14.39
CA LYS A 132 3.83 -7.00 14.65
C LYS A 132 5.03 -7.91 14.85
N ASN A 133 6.19 -7.42 14.43
CA ASN A 133 7.50 -8.02 14.60
C ASN A 133 8.32 -7.26 15.64
#